data_AF-A0A972T676-F1
#
_entry.id   AF-A0A972T676-F1
#
_cell.length_a   1.000
_cell.length_b   1.000
_cell.length_c   1.000
_cell.angle_alpha   90.00
_cell.angle_beta   90.00
_cell.angle_gamma   90.00
#
_symmetry.space_group_name_H-M   'P 1'
#
loop_
_entity.id
_entity.type
_entity.pdbx_description
1 polymer ?
#
loop_
_entity_poly.entity_id
_entity_poly.type
_entity_poly.pdbx_seq_one_letter_code
_entity_poly.pdbx_strand_id
1 'polypeptide(L)'
;MGEIRREDDFSRKARRLGVILLVAGLLAFYPIFFIGNSGWGSDREEEKRPLSYRGGIIIELQGNSWPVSLEGRPLRGFDGASMAEYKFRTVREGEDFHYLIAGLTQPSYDLELSFIEYAHTFPGLRVFTVSCNGASLPGMRSVDLCARARKELAYQVTIPAVEAPGGIMDLRFKAEKGLALVSHIRLSAPGVKDLEIDTGESRHWTHFPLRFSPSQEQDVFEVILSRFGSRFMVNPAPQLLAWRQTPLGTWTDDLSELVLAFRDEEGDIRCLPFTDRYPVFSGIDQDLSLTGVTYVCRDPSLPFTAKVTIRAPFYPGDVKLSTAPFFYLDISLSNPGETPVRGELLLARAHKDDNTGNKSPRDLKGSRGYKFTTRYTYGQENHVNLENNSRFFEFWEAVAVGEPDRVNWHYRDIADTGWMWSSPEGYPQARSYPVYTFVPRGYSGFDAEFDLEPLASDGLNAVLACHSADNVLEVQEDEGFRFLYNQPSGPNLTSVDAVVDYALAERDSILEKSGFFDTVLSEQYLSPFPQAGRDLAAVALQNFICNAWWCYNSSGQSGSACGRAPPACSIPPSTWSITTPGSTSPSGPTC
;
A
#
# COMPACT_ATOMS: atom_id res chain seq x y z
N MET A 1 -28.36 3.72 41.91
CA MET A 1 -27.08 3.79 42.65
C MET A 1 -26.07 2.72 42.23
N GLY A 2 -26.48 1.47 41.97
CA GLY A 2 -25.54 0.43 41.52
C GLY A 2 -24.87 0.71 40.17
N GLU A 3 -25.64 1.08 39.15
CA GLU A 3 -25.12 1.32 37.79
C GLU A 3 -24.17 2.52 37.68
N ILE A 4 -24.52 3.66 38.30
CA ILE A 4 -23.70 4.88 38.27
C ILE A 4 -22.27 4.61 38.75
N ARG A 5 -22.08 3.79 39.80
CA ARG A 5 -20.75 3.37 40.28
C ARG A 5 -20.00 2.44 39.32
N ARG A 6 -20.71 1.79 38.40
CA ARG A 6 -20.15 0.88 37.38
C ARG A 6 -19.64 1.67 36.17
N GLU A 7 -20.38 2.69 35.73
CA GLU A 7 -19.94 3.64 34.69
C GLU A 7 -18.70 4.44 35.12
N ASP A 8 -18.70 4.97 36.35
CA ASP A 8 -17.56 5.73 36.91
C ASP A 8 -16.24 4.95 36.90
N ASP A 9 -16.29 3.66 37.27
CA ASP A 9 -15.11 2.78 37.30
C ASP A 9 -14.71 2.33 35.89
N PHE A 10 -15.67 2.10 34.99
CA PHE A 10 -15.39 1.78 33.60
C PHE A 10 -14.73 2.96 32.86
N SER A 11 -15.30 4.17 32.95
CA SER A 11 -14.73 5.40 32.36
C SER A 11 -13.32 5.65 32.87
N ARG A 12 -13.06 5.42 34.16
CA ARG A 12 -11.73 5.57 34.78
C ARG A 12 -10.70 4.55 34.27
N LYS A 13 -11.13 3.34 33.94
CA LYS A 13 -10.28 2.29 33.35
C LYS A 13 -9.97 2.58 31.88
N ALA A 14 -10.98 2.97 31.09
CA ALA A 14 -10.81 3.38 29.70
C ALA A 14 -9.81 4.54 29.56
N ARG A 15 -9.94 5.60 30.38
CA ARG A 15 -9.00 6.74 30.41
C ARG A 15 -7.55 6.29 30.70
N ARG A 16 -7.33 5.41 31.68
CA ARG A 16 -6.00 4.90 32.01
C ARG A 16 -5.37 4.14 30.84
N LEU A 17 -6.14 3.29 30.17
CA LEU A 17 -5.66 2.51 29.03
C LEU A 17 -5.36 3.40 27.82
N GLY A 18 -6.21 4.39 27.52
CA GLY A 18 -5.97 5.38 26.47
C GLY A 18 -4.66 6.15 26.68
N VAL A 19 -4.40 6.65 27.88
CA VAL A 19 -3.14 7.36 28.22
C VAL A 19 -1.91 6.45 28.07
N ILE A 20 -2.01 5.17 28.46
CA ILE A 20 -0.91 4.20 28.31
C ILE A 20 -0.58 3.95 26.82
N LEU A 21 -1.60 3.77 25.97
CA LEU A 21 -1.43 3.58 24.53
C LEU A 21 -0.80 4.81 23.87
N LEU A 22 -1.22 6.02 24.27
CA LEU A 22 -0.70 7.29 23.76
C LEU A 22 0.80 7.46 24.09
N VAL A 23 1.20 7.16 25.33
CA VAL A 23 2.62 7.17 25.74
C VAL A 23 3.43 6.10 25.00
N ALA A 24 2.87 4.91 24.78
CA ALA A 24 3.55 3.86 24.00
C ALA A 24 3.78 4.26 22.53
N GLY A 25 2.81 4.90 21.89
CA GLY A 25 2.94 5.43 20.52
C GLY A 25 4.02 6.51 20.42
N LEU A 26 4.05 7.47 21.34
CA LEU A 26 5.05 8.55 21.35
C LEU A 26 6.49 8.03 21.52
N LEU A 27 6.69 6.94 22.27
CA LEU A 27 8.01 6.32 22.46
C LEU A 27 8.51 5.55 21.24
N ALA A 28 7.65 5.19 20.27
CA ALA A 28 8.04 4.47 19.07
C ALA A 28 8.69 5.37 17.99
N PHE A 29 8.53 6.70 18.08
CA PHE A 29 8.86 7.65 17.00
C PHE A 29 10.35 7.98 16.81
N TYR A 30 11.23 7.54 17.71
CA TYR A 30 12.62 8.05 17.78
C TYR A 30 13.59 7.72 16.60
N PRO A 31 13.43 6.66 15.76
CA PRO A 31 14.48 6.26 14.82
C PRO A 31 14.23 6.52 13.31
N ILE A 32 13.14 7.17 12.88
CA ILE A 32 12.69 7.17 11.46
C ILE A 32 12.85 8.53 10.76
N PHE A 33 14.08 9.01 10.55
CA PHE A 33 14.39 10.14 9.67
C PHE A 33 15.81 10.05 9.10
N PHE A 34 15.98 9.79 7.79
CA PHE A 34 17.09 10.27 6.93
C PHE A 34 16.97 9.77 5.45
N ILE A 35 17.42 10.60 4.49
CA ILE A 35 17.67 10.37 3.03
C ILE A 35 16.46 10.48 2.05
N GLY A 36 16.65 11.23 0.94
CA GLY A 36 15.80 11.21 -0.28
C GLY A 36 15.82 12.51 -1.12
N ASN A 37 15.92 12.41 -2.48
CA ASN A 37 15.81 13.47 -3.52
C ASN A 37 16.28 12.93 -4.92
N SER A 38 16.11 13.55 -6.11
CA SER A 38 15.09 14.48 -6.69
C SER A 38 15.50 14.94 -8.13
N GLY A 39 14.60 15.05 -9.13
CA GLY A 39 14.86 15.80 -10.38
C GLY A 39 14.04 15.40 -11.65
N TRP A 40 13.49 16.36 -12.39
CA TRP A 40 12.39 16.17 -13.38
C TRP A 40 12.74 16.44 -14.87
N GLY A 41 11.75 16.34 -15.78
CA GLY A 41 11.77 16.83 -17.17
C GLY A 41 10.97 15.96 -18.17
N SER A 42 9.80 16.43 -18.61
CA SER A 42 8.93 15.88 -19.68
C SER A 42 9.24 16.56 -21.04
N ASP A 43 8.58 16.43 -22.21
CA ASP A 43 7.25 16.03 -22.76
C ASP A 43 7.51 15.58 -24.25
N ARG A 44 6.68 15.04 -25.18
CA ARG A 44 5.29 14.50 -25.45
C ARG A 44 5.35 14.00 -26.95
N GLU A 45 4.42 13.38 -27.71
CA GLU A 45 3.07 12.74 -27.69
C GLU A 45 2.90 12.05 -29.09
N GLU A 46 1.92 11.21 -29.48
CA GLU A 46 0.71 10.54 -28.91
C GLU A 46 0.46 9.23 -29.75
N GLU A 47 -0.78 8.68 -29.73
CA GLU A 47 -1.40 7.65 -30.58
C GLU A 47 -0.94 6.18 -30.45
N LYS A 48 -1.82 5.15 -30.34
CA LYS A 48 -3.10 4.94 -29.61
C LYS A 48 -3.47 3.43 -29.75
N ARG A 49 -3.05 2.55 -28.83
CA ARG A 49 -3.41 1.10 -28.79
C ARG A 49 -3.05 0.44 -27.44
N PRO A 50 -3.40 -0.84 -27.23
CA PRO A 50 -4.28 -1.29 -26.14
C PRO A 50 -3.75 -1.03 -24.73
N LEU A 51 -4.64 -0.69 -23.78
CA LEU A 51 -4.36 -0.42 -22.37
C LEU A 51 -3.05 0.38 -22.12
N SER A 52 -2.79 1.38 -22.97
CA SER A 52 -1.69 2.33 -22.76
C SER A 52 -1.93 3.08 -21.44
N TYR A 53 -1.27 2.69 -20.36
CA TYR A 53 -1.25 3.47 -19.14
C TYR A 53 -0.50 4.79 -19.42
N ARG A 54 -1.24 5.90 -19.46
CA ARG A 54 -0.73 7.22 -19.86
C ARG A 54 -0.18 8.07 -18.70
N GLY A 55 -0.33 7.61 -17.46
CA GLY A 55 0.01 8.40 -16.26
C GLY A 55 1.48 8.44 -15.88
N GLY A 56 2.40 8.13 -16.81
CA GLY A 56 3.83 8.05 -16.56
C GLY A 56 4.35 6.62 -16.44
N ILE A 57 5.62 6.50 -16.04
CA ILE A 57 6.30 5.21 -15.93
C ILE A 57 5.82 4.43 -14.71
N ILE A 58 5.62 3.12 -14.87
CA ILE A 58 5.45 2.16 -13.78
C ILE A 58 6.61 1.17 -13.83
N ILE A 59 7.19 0.85 -12.67
CA ILE A 59 8.22 -0.19 -12.53
C ILE A 59 7.73 -1.19 -11.49
N GLU A 60 7.47 -2.40 -11.94
CA GLU A 60 6.99 -3.50 -11.11
C GLU A 60 8.04 -4.61 -11.06
N LEU A 61 8.39 -5.02 -9.83
CA LEU A 61 9.32 -6.12 -9.60
C LEU A 61 8.56 -7.42 -9.31
N GLN A 62 9.00 -8.52 -9.94
CA GLN A 62 8.39 -9.85 -9.83
C GLN A 62 9.44 -10.96 -9.68
N GLY A 63 9.10 -12.04 -8.96
CA GLY A 63 9.98 -13.18 -8.69
C GLY A 63 11.10 -12.91 -7.69
N ASN A 64 11.37 -13.86 -6.79
CA ASN A 64 12.23 -13.68 -5.61
C ASN A 64 13.62 -13.07 -5.92
N SER A 65 13.84 -11.85 -5.43
CA SER A 65 15.10 -11.12 -5.57
C SER A 65 15.43 -10.25 -4.35
N TRP A 66 16.70 -9.85 -4.21
CA TRP A 66 17.12 -8.88 -3.18
C TRP A 66 18.25 -7.96 -3.67
N PRO A 67 18.32 -6.72 -3.15
CA PRO A 67 19.45 -5.84 -3.39
C PRO A 67 20.64 -6.21 -2.49
N VAL A 68 21.85 -6.03 -3.03
CA VAL A 68 23.13 -6.22 -2.34
C VAL A 68 23.98 -4.96 -2.56
N SER A 69 24.30 -4.26 -1.48
CA SER A 69 25.23 -3.14 -1.54
C SER A 69 26.67 -3.63 -1.71
N LEU A 70 27.38 -3.01 -2.65
CA LEU A 70 28.80 -3.21 -2.93
C LEU A 70 29.64 -2.01 -2.45
N GLU A 71 29.12 -1.25 -1.47
CA GLU A 71 29.80 -0.09 -0.89
C GLU A 71 31.14 -0.48 -0.25
N GLY A 72 32.14 0.40 -0.34
CA GLY A 72 33.51 0.12 0.13
C GLY A 72 34.29 -0.97 -0.62
N ARG A 73 33.71 -1.69 -1.59
CA ARG A 73 34.44 -2.72 -2.39
C ARG A 73 35.41 -2.11 -3.42
N PRO A 74 36.53 -2.79 -3.74
CA PRO A 74 37.56 -2.31 -4.69
C PRO A 74 37.18 -2.57 -6.17
N LEU A 75 36.02 -2.07 -6.56
CA LEU A 75 35.45 -2.16 -7.90
C LEU A 75 36.29 -1.35 -8.91
N ARG A 76 36.37 -1.83 -10.16
CA ARG A 76 37.24 -1.28 -11.23
C ARG A 76 36.54 -1.34 -12.59
N GLY A 77 37.11 -0.66 -13.59
CA GLY A 77 36.64 -0.70 -14.99
C GLY A 77 35.74 0.47 -15.40
N PHE A 78 35.62 1.50 -14.56
CA PHE A 78 34.84 2.71 -14.83
C PHE A 78 35.55 3.62 -15.85
N ASP A 79 34.77 4.30 -16.70
CA ASP A 79 35.25 5.26 -17.71
C ASP A 79 34.93 6.72 -17.35
N GLY A 80 34.06 6.97 -16.37
CA GLY A 80 33.59 8.30 -15.98
C GLY A 80 32.56 8.93 -16.92
N ALA A 81 32.02 8.17 -17.88
CA ALA A 81 31.04 8.61 -18.88
C ALA A 81 29.87 7.62 -18.99
N SER A 82 30.06 6.51 -19.70
CA SER A 82 29.05 5.44 -19.85
C SER A 82 28.99 4.57 -18.59
N MET A 83 30.15 4.04 -18.21
CA MET A 83 30.40 3.15 -17.08
C MET A 83 30.75 3.98 -15.83
N ALA A 84 29.84 4.86 -15.43
CA ALA A 84 29.97 5.65 -14.20
C ALA A 84 29.85 4.75 -12.95
N GLU A 85 30.66 5.03 -11.92
CA GLU A 85 30.83 4.15 -10.76
C GLU A 85 29.53 3.82 -9.99
N TYR A 86 28.59 4.77 -9.92
CA TYR A 86 27.32 4.58 -9.19
C TYR A 86 26.51 3.38 -9.72
N LYS A 87 26.56 3.12 -11.04
CA LYS A 87 25.88 2.01 -11.73
C LYS A 87 26.33 0.62 -11.30
N PHE A 88 27.38 0.53 -10.47
CA PHE A 88 27.97 -0.73 -10.01
C PHE A 88 28.09 -0.83 -8.48
N ARG A 89 27.61 0.18 -7.73
CA ARG A 89 27.67 0.22 -6.25
C ARG A 89 26.52 -0.52 -5.56
N THR A 90 25.43 -0.79 -6.28
CA THR A 90 24.35 -1.72 -5.90
C THR A 90 24.24 -2.80 -6.97
N VAL A 91 23.78 -3.98 -6.59
CA VAL A 91 23.26 -5.00 -7.51
C VAL A 91 21.96 -5.59 -6.97
N ARG A 92 21.10 -6.09 -7.84
CA ARG A 92 20.03 -7.04 -7.48
C ARG A 92 20.43 -8.42 -7.94
N GLU A 93 20.19 -9.43 -7.09
CA GLU A 93 20.33 -10.83 -7.47
C GLU A 93 19.12 -11.68 -7.04
N GLY A 94 18.94 -12.83 -7.69
CA GLY A 94 17.84 -13.76 -7.48
C GLY A 94 17.93 -14.97 -8.41
N GLU A 95 17.06 -15.97 -8.22
CA GLU A 95 17.03 -17.18 -9.07
C GLU A 95 16.26 -16.94 -10.38
N ASP A 96 15.12 -16.26 -10.31
CA ASP A 96 14.28 -15.93 -11.46
C ASP A 96 13.44 -14.68 -11.13
N PHE A 97 13.88 -13.52 -11.61
CA PHE A 97 13.28 -12.22 -11.28
C PHE A 97 13.14 -11.30 -12.51
N HIS A 98 12.21 -10.37 -12.44
CA HIS A 98 11.75 -9.56 -13.56
C HIS A 98 11.60 -8.09 -13.16
N TYR A 99 11.95 -7.19 -14.09
CA TYR A 99 11.48 -5.81 -14.10
C TYR A 99 10.41 -5.67 -15.19
N LEU A 100 9.15 -5.53 -14.80
CA LEU A 100 8.06 -5.16 -15.70
C LEU A 100 7.97 -3.63 -15.73
N ILE A 101 8.45 -3.04 -16.82
CA ILE A 101 8.47 -1.59 -17.05
C ILE A 101 7.30 -1.23 -17.97
N ALA A 102 6.41 -0.34 -17.55
CA ALA A 102 5.22 0.05 -18.32
C ALA A 102 5.04 1.58 -18.40
N GLY A 103 4.17 2.03 -19.30
CA GLY A 103 3.96 3.46 -19.59
C GLY A 103 5.01 4.07 -20.52
N LEU A 104 5.82 3.23 -21.18
CA LEU A 104 6.85 3.66 -22.12
C LEU A 104 6.22 4.28 -23.38
N THR A 105 6.74 5.43 -23.81
CA THR A 105 6.14 6.24 -24.89
C THR A 105 6.66 5.93 -26.30
N GLN A 106 7.75 5.17 -26.44
CA GLN A 106 8.34 4.77 -27.72
C GLN A 106 8.15 3.27 -27.98
N PRO A 107 8.05 2.83 -29.25
CA PRO A 107 7.85 1.42 -29.60
C PRO A 107 9.08 0.54 -29.35
N SER A 108 10.25 1.15 -29.15
CA SER A 108 11.52 0.45 -28.88
C SER A 108 12.52 1.38 -28.19
N TYR A 109 13.41 0.82 -27.37
CA TYR A 109 14.49 1.55 -26.69
C TYR A 109 15.84 0.87 -26.90
N ASP A 110 16.91 1.66 -26.90
CA ASP A 110 18.26 1.15 -26.71
C ASP A 110 18.44 0.83 -25.22
N LEU A 111 18.54 -0.47 -24.92
CA LEU A 111 18.61 -1.03 -23.58
C LEU A 111 20.07 -1.18 -23.14
N GLU A 112 20.48 -0.39 -22.16
CA GLU A 112 21.78 -0.49 -21.48
C GLU A 112 21.64 -1.34 -20.20
N LEU A 113 22.45 -2.39 -20.10
CA LEU A 113 22.55 -3.25 -18.92
C LEU A 113 23.97 -3.21 -18.36
N SER A 114 24.08 -2.89 -17.08
CA SER A 114 25.34 -2.88 -16.32
C SER A 114 25.39 -4.04 -15.33
N PHE A 115 26.57 -4.64 -15.18
CA PHE A 115 26.83 -5.82 -14.36
C PHE A 115 28.20 -5.72 -13.67
N ILE A 116 28.33 -6.32 -12.47
CA ILE A 116 29.62 -6.58 -11.84
C ILE A 116 29.58 -7.87 -11.02
N GLU A 117 30.53 -8.78 -11.26
CA GLU A 117 30.67 -10.00 -10.46
C GLU A 117 31.49 -9.71 -9.20
N TYR A 118 30.89 -9.85 -8.02
CA TYR A 118 31.50 -9.49 -6.72
C TYR A 118 31.74 -10.70 -5.80
N ALA A 119 31.18 -11.86 -6.13
CA ALA A 119 31.25 -13.07 -5.34
C ALA A 119 32.29 -14.04 -5.91
N HIS A 120 32.10 -14.47 -7.15
CA HIS A 120 32.85 -15.56 -7.77
C HIS A 120 34.13 -15.09 -8.48
N THR A 121 35.14 -15.97 -8.54
CA THR A 121 36.44 -15.68 -9.18
C THR A 121 36.69 -16.53 -10.44
N PHE A 122 35.92 -17.60 -10.64
CA PHE A 122 36.08 -18.53 -11.75
C PHE A 122 34.85 -18.53 -12.68
N PRO A 123 35.04 -18.69 -14.01
CA PRO A 123 33.96 -18.98 -14.95
C PRO A 123 33.10 -20.19 -14.56
N GLY A 124 31.85 -20.20 -15.01
CA GLY A 124 30.88 -21.28 -14.85
C GLY A 124 30.24 -21.39 -13.47
N LEU A 125 30.53 -20.48 -12.54
CA LEU A 125 29.94 -20.43 -11.19
C LEU A 125 28.66 -19.58 -11.12
N ARG A 126 28.63 -18.44 -11.83
CA ARG A 126 27.43 -17.63 -12.07
C ARG A 126 27.15 -17.61 -13.56
N VAL A 127 26.02 -18.16 -13.97
CA VAL A 127 25.57 -18.25 -15.37
C VAL A 127 24.07 -17.98 -15.39
N PHE A 128 23.61 -17.03 -16.22
CA PHE A 128 22.20 -16.67 -16.31
C PHE A 128 21.82 -16.17 -17.71
N THR A 129 20.54 -16.26 -18.09
CA THR A 129 20.01 -15.67 -19.32
C THR A 129 19.19 -14.43 -18.98
N VAL A 130 19.31 -13.40 -19.81
CA VAL A 130 18.43 -12.21 -19.79
C VAL A 130 17.54 -12.22 -21.04
N SER A 131 16.25 -12.03 -20.83
CA SER A 131 15.23 -12.00 -21.88
C SER A 131 14.29 -10.81 -21.71
N CYS A 132 13.82 -10.25 -22.81
CA CYS A 132 12.83 -9.19 -22.84
C CYS A 132 11.56 -9.68 -23.53
N ASN A 133 10.39 -9.49 -22.93
CA ASN A 133 9.08 -9.85 -23.48
C ASN A 133 9.04 -11.32 -23.99
N GLY A 134 9.65 -12.22 -23.20
CA GLY A 134 9.81 -13.65 -23.52
C GLY A 134 10.94 -14.02 -24.51
N ALA A 135 11.54 -13.05 -25.22
CA ALA A 135 12.62 -13.29 -26.18
C ALA A 135 14.01 -13.14 -25.53
N SER A 136 14.92 -14.11 -25.73
CA SER A 136 16.31 -13.98 -25.25
C SER A 136 17.02 -12.84 -25.98
N LEU A 137 17.63 -11.92 -25.22
CA LEU A 137 18.28 -10.74 -25.80
C LEU A 137 19.60 -11.10 -26.51
N PRO A 138 19.98 -10.39 -27.60
CA PRO A 138 21.24 -10.61 -28.32
C PRO A 138 22.46 -10.60 -27.40
N GLY A 139 23.25 -11.67 -27.42
CA GLY A 139 24.44 -11.80 -26.58
C GLY A 139 24.16 -12.02 -25.09
N MET A 140 22.90 -12.20 -24.66
CA MET A 140 22.51 -12.31 -23.24
C MET A 140 21.96 -13.69 -22.85
N ARG A 141 22.23 -14.73 -23.64
CA ARG A 141 21.99 -16.13 -23.27
C ARG A 141 23.22 -16.72 -22.57
N SER A 142 23.01 -17.44 -21.47
CA SER A 142 24.04 -18.12 -20.67
C SER A 142 25.26 -17.21 -20.36
N VAL A 143 24.99 -16.01 -19.86
CA VAL A 143 25.96 -14.97 -19.51
C VAL A 143 26.79 -15.40 -18.31
N ASP A 144 28.10 -15.52 -18.53
CA ASP A 144 29.11 -15.73 -17.50
C ASP A 144 29.93 -14.44 -17.33
N LEU A 145 29.70 -13.73 -16.22
CA LEU A 145 30.37 -12.46 -15.91
C LEU A 145 31.86 -12.66 -15.58
N CYS A 146 32.22 -13.80 -14.97
CA CYS A 146 33.60 -14.18 -14.73
C CYS A 146 34.39 -14.38 -16.03
N ALA A 147 33.75 -14.96 -17.05
CA ALA A 147 34.35 -15.14 -18.37
C ALA A 147 34.45 -13.83 -19.17
N ARG A 148 33.46 -12.92 -19.04
CA ARG A 148 33.43 -11.65 -19.79
C ARG A 148 34.34 -10.57 -19.22
N ALA A 149 34.27 -10.32 -17.92
CA ALA A 149 34.97 -9.20 -17.26
C ALA A 149 35.86 -9.63 -16.09
N ARG A 150 35.60 -10.80 -15.48
CA ARG A 150 36.18 -11.27 -14.20
C ARG A 150 35.61 -10.53 -13.00
N LYS A 151 35.98 -11.01 -11.81
CA LYS A 151 35.60 -10.43 -10.52
C LYS A 151 36.01 -8.96 -10.39
N GLU A 152 35.13 -8.15 -9.82
CA GLU A 152 35.30 -6.73 -9.46
C GLU A 152 35.66 -5.81 -10.65
N LEU A 153 35.42 -6.27 -11.89
CA LEU A 153 35.48 -5.44 -13.09
C LEU A 153 34.06 -5.20 -13.62
N ALA A 154 33.73 -3.93 -13.85
CA ALA A 154 32.49 -3.50 -14.46
C ALA A 154 32.34 -4.06 -15.88
N TYR A 155 31.13 -4.50 -16.22
CA TYR A 155 30.74 -4.95 -17.54
C TYR A 155 29.44 -4.25 -17.94
N GLN A 156 29.42 -3.62 -19.11
CA GLN A 156 28.25 -2.94 -19.66
C GLN A 156 27.99 -3.44 -21.07
N VAL A 157 26.72 -3.56 -21.45
CA VAL A 157 26.28 -3.89 -22.80
C VAL A 157 25.08 -3.02 -23.17
N THR A 158 25.09 -2.46 -24.37
CA THR A 158 23.95 -1.77 -24.97
C THR A 158 23.37 -2.64 -26.07
N ILE A 159 22.06 -2.83 -26.04
CA ILE A 159 21.30 -3.70 -26.92
C ILE A 159 20.31 -2.79 -27.66
N PRO A 160 20.55 -2.50 -28.95
CA PRO A 160 19.78 -1.48 -29.65
C PRO A 160 18.37 -1.96 -30.02
N ALA A 161 17.42 -1.01 -30.08
CA ALA A 161 16.05 -1.21 -30.55
C ALA A 161 15.31 -2.43 -29.94
N VAL A 162 15.40 -2.60 -28.61
CA VAL A 162 14.58 -3.59 -27.89
C VAL A 162 13.12 -3.15 -27.88
N GLU A 163 12.23 -3.97 -28.43
CA GLU A 163 10.81 -3.67 -28.60
C GLU A 163 10.08 -3.53 -27.26
N ALA A 164 9.26 -2.46 -27.15
CA ALA A 164 8.37 -2.18 -26.03
C ALA A 164 6.89 -2.19 -26.50
N PRO A 165 6.34 -3.35 -26.94
CA PRO A 165 4.99 -3.44 -27.48
C PRO A 165 3.95 -2.96 -26.45
N GLY A 166 3.07 -2.05 -26.88
CA GLY A 166 2.07 -1.43 -25.99
C GLY A 166 2.66 -0.47 -24.94
N GLY A 167 3.95 -0.12 -25.03
CA GLY A 167 4.66 0.64 -24.00
C GLY A 167 5.10 -0.21 -22.81
N ILE A 168 5.30 -1.52 -23.00
CA ILE A 168 5.63 -2.48 -21.94
C ILE A 168 6.92 -3.25 -22.28
N MET A 169 7.77 -3.44 -21.26
CA MET A 169 9.02 -4.21 -21.33
C MET A 169 9.14 -5.11 -20.08
N ASP A 170 8.85 -6.42 -20.22
CA ASP A 170 9.16 -7.45 -19.21
C ASP A 170 10.62 -7.90 -19.37
N LEU A 171 11.51 -7.40 -18.51
CA LEU A 171 12.93 -7.71 -18.52
C LEU A 171 13.27 -8.74 -17.42
N ARG A 172 13.38 -10.01 -17.84
CA ARG A 172 13.60 -11.18 -16.97
C ARG A 172 15.07 -11.58 -16.89
N PHE A 173 15.54 -11.84 -15.67
CA PHE A 173 16.86 -12.36 -15.32
C PHE A 173 16.69 -13.75 -14.69
N LYS A 174 17.07 -14.81 -15.42
CA LYS A 174 16.87 -16.21 -15.00
C LYS A 174 18.19 -16.96 -14.86
N ALA A 175 18.43 -17.52 -13.67
CA ALA A 175 19.63 -18.29 -13.37
C ALA A 175 19.68 -19.65 -14.10
N GLU A 176 20.90 -20.04 -14.48
CA GLU A 176 21.27 -21.39 -14.92
C GLU A 176 22.26 -22.02 -13.92
N LYS A 177 23.12 -21.20 -13.28
CA LYS A 177 23.99 -21.53 -12.15
C LYS A 177 24.25 -20.29 -11.29
N GLY A 178 24.33 -20.46 -9.97
CA GLY A 178 24.37 -19.33 -9.05
C GLY A 178 23.08 -18.51 -9.12
N LEU A 179 23.12 -17.24 -8.75
CA LEU A 179 22.01 -16.31 -8.90
C LEU A 179 22.21 -15.44 -10.14
N ALA A 180 21.16 -15.09 -10.87
CA ALA A 180 21.25 -14.02 -11.87
C ALA A 180 21.53 -12.68 -11.15
N LEU A 181 22.21 -11.72 -11.81
CA LEU A 181 22.36 -10.38 -11.26
C LEU A 181 22.25 -9.28 -12.31
N VAL A 182 21.92 -8.07 -11.87
CA VAL A 182 22.06 -6.81 -12.62
C VAL A 182 22.48 -5.70 -11.67
N SER A 183 23.24 -4.71 -12.15
CA SER A 183 23.74 -3.57 -11.37
C SER A 183 22.99 -2.27 -11.66
N HIS A 184 22.68 -2.02 -12.93
CA HIS A 184 21.90 -0.86 -13.38
C HIS A 184 21.22 -1.16 -14.72
N ILE A 185 20.03 -0.60 -14.92
CA ILE A 185 19.27 -0.69 -16.18
C ILE A 185 19.03 0.76 -16.66
N ARG A 186 19.24 1.02 -17.95
CA ARG A 186 18.88 2.30 -18.59
C ARG A 186 18.20 2.06 -19.92
N LEU A 187 17.07 2.74 -20.15
CA LEU A 187 16.39 2.82 -21.43
C LEU A 187 16.62 4.20 -22.05
N SER A 188 17.03 4.23 -23.31
CA SER A 188 17.25 5.47 -24.06
C SER A 188 16.55 5.40 -25.43
N ALA A 189 15.97 6.52 -25.87
CA ALA A 189 15.28 6.61 -27.17
C ALA A 189 15.27 8.04 -27.71
N PRO A 190 15.29 8.25 -29.05
CA PRO A 190 15.30 9.58 -29.64
C PRO A 190 14.10 10.44 -29.19
N GLY A 191 14.38 11.66 -28.71
CA GLY A 191 13.35 12.63 -28.31
C GLY A 191 12.72 12.38 -26.93
N VAL A 192 13.15 11.36 -26.19
CA VAL A 192 12.67 11.07 -24.82
C VAL A 192 13.85 11.17 -23.84
N LYS A 193 13.58 11.65 -22.62
CA LYS A 193 14.56 11.64 -21.52
C LYS A 193 14.85 10.20 -21.12
N ASP A 194 16.12 9.84 -21.00
CA ASP A 194 16.54 8.51 -20.56
C ASP A 194 15.89 8.12 -19.22
N LEU A 195 15.41 6.87 -19.15
CA LEU A 195 14.96 6.25 -17.91
C LEU A 195 16.12 5.42 -17.34
N GLU A 196 16.72 5.90 -16.26
CA GLU A 196 17.61 5.09 -15.42
C GLU A 196 16.79 4.42 -14.31
N ILE A 197 17.12 3.18 -13.97
CA ILE A 197 16.43 2.36 -12.95
C ILE A 197 17.50 1.82 -12.00
N ASP A 198 17.41 2.16 -10.72
CA ASP A 198 18.31 1.63 -9.69
C ASP A 198 17.91 0.17 -9.40
N THR A 199 18.89 -0.73 -9.35
CA THR A 199 18.60 -2.13 -9.02
C THR A 199 18.14 -2.32 -7.57
N GLY A 200 18.40 -1.33 -6.71
CA GLY A 200 17.78 -1.21 -5.40
C GLY A 200 16.24 -1.10 -5.40
N GLU A 201 15.63 -0.64 -6.50
CA GLU A 201 14.18 -0.37 -6.56
C GLU A 201 13.31 -1.60 -6.28
N SER A 202 12.27 -1.37 -5.49
CA SER A 202 11.11 -2.23 -5.21
C SER A 202 10.08 -1.37 -4.45
N ARG A 203 8.86 -1.87 -4.20
CA ARG A 203 7.83 -1.13 -3.43
C ARG A 203 8.28 -0.52 -2.10
N HIS A 204 9.34 -1.06 -1.50
CA HIS A 204 9.90 -0.60 -0.23
C HIS A 204 10.95 0.53 -0.37
N TRP A 205 11.58 0.66 -1.55
CA TRP A 205 12.78 1.47 -1.76
C TRP A 205 12.74 2.36 -3.02
N THR A 206 11.74 2.22 -3.88
CA THR A 206 11.52 3.15 -5.02
C THR A 206 11.27 4.56 -4.50
N HIS A 207 12.03 5.53 -5.01
CA HIS A 207 11.85 6.93 -4.66
C HIS A 207 10.68 7.54 -5.45
N PHE A 208 9.58 7.83 -4.76
CA PHE A 208 8.45 8.58 -5.31
C PHE A 208 8.64 10.08 -5.00
N PRO A 209 9.05 10.92 -5.98
CA PRO A 209 9.07 12.36 -5.77
C PRO A 209 7.63 12.90 -5.64
N LEU A 210 7.48 14.00 -4.91
CA LEU A 210 6.18 14.63 -4.66
C LEU A 210 5.42 14.85 -5.98
N ARG A 211 4.23 14.24 -6.10
CA ARG A 211 3.38 14.31 -7.29
C ARG A 211 2.39 15.47 -7.24
N PHE A 212 2.10 15.96 -6.04
CA PHE A 212 1.20 17.07 -5.73
C PHE A 212 1.84 18.01 -4.71
N SER A 213 1.78 19.31 -4.99
CA SER A 213 2.17 20.38 -4.08
C SER A 213 0.91 21.18 -3.76
N PRO A 214 0.35 21.07 -2.54
CA PRO A 214 -0.90 21.74 -2.20
C PRO A 214 -0.82 23.27 -2.30
N SER A 215 -1.95 23.88 -2.65
CA SER A 215 -2.18 25.33 -2.55
C SER A 215 -2.36 25.75 -1.08
N GLN A 216 -2.51 27.06 -0.82
CA GLN A 216 -2.87 27.57 0.50
C GLN A 216 -4.31 27.21 0.92
N GLU A 217 -5.12 26.63 0.03
CA GLU A 217 -6.50 26.19 0.25
C GLU A 217 -6.60 24.66 0.41
N GLN A 218 -5.46 23.93 0.39
CA GLN A 218 -5.39 22.47 0.41
C GLN A 218 -4.54 21.98 1.59
N ASP A 219 -5.07 22.05 2.81
CA ASP A 219 -4.39 21.50 3.99
C ASP A 219 -4.60 19.98 4.04
N VAL A 220 -3.69 19.22 3.39
CA VAL A 220 -3.73 17.76 3.31
C VAL A 220 -2.35 17.13 3.50
N PHE A 221 -2.29 15.98 4.18
CA PHE A 221 -1.06 15.25 4.48
C PHE A 221 -1.28 13.74 4.62
N GLU A 222 -0.23 12.94 4.36
CA GLU A 222 -0.27 11.48 4.46
C GLU A 222 -0.69 10.99 5.87
N VAL A 223 -1.68 10.10 5.90
CA VAL A 223 -2.21 9.47 7.12
C VAL A 223 -2.10 7.95 6.99
N ILE A 224 -1.80 7.26 8.08
CA ILE A 224 -1.93 5.80 8.15
C ILE A 224 -3.12 5.51 9.05
N LEU A 225 -4.09 4.72 8.59
CA LEU A 225 -5.15 4.16 9.42
C LEU A 225 -5.04 2.64 9.44
N SER A 226 -5.27 2.01 10.59
CA SER A 226 -5.14 0.55 10.73
C SER A 226 -6.08 -0.06 11.75
N ARG A 227 -6.24 -1.38 11.67
CA ARG A 227 -7.07 -2.22 12.54
C ARG A 227 -6.20 -2.93 13.59
N PHE A 228 -6.62 -2.93 14.85
CA PHE A 228 -5.76 -3.32 15.97
C PHE A 228 -5.57 -4.84 16.04
N GLY A 229 -4.32 -5.29 15.97
CA GLY A 229 -3.99 -6.71 16.05
C GLY A 229 -4.19 -7.49 14.76
N SER A 230 -4.99 -6.98 13.82
CA SER A 230 -5.29 -7.60 12.52
C SER A 230 -4.53 -6.99 11.34
N ARG A 231 -3.74 -5.93 11.57
CA ARG A 231 -2.84 -5.27 10.61
C ARG A 231 -3.45 -4.77 9.29
N PHE A 232 -4.76 -4.90 9.06
CA PHE A 232 -5.41 -4.28 7.91
C PHE A 232 -5.24 -2.76 7.99
N MET A 233 -4.68 -2.18 6.94
CA MET A 233 -4.19 -0.81 6.86
C MET A 233 -4.66 -0.15 5.56
N VAL A 234 -5.03 1.13 5.65
CA VAL A 234 -5.12 2.05 4.51
C VAL A 234 -4.24 3.26 4.76
N ASN A 235 -3.65 3.80 3.70
CA ASN A 235 -2.80 4.98 3.73
C ASN A 235 -3.17 5.84 2.51
N PRO A 236 -3.97 6.92 2.69
CA PRO A 236 -4.15 7.94 1.69
C PRO A 236 -2.90 8.85 1.69
N ALA A 237 -2.23 8.95 0.54
CA ALA A 237 -0.95 9.66 0.38
C ALA A 237 -1.11 10.86 -0.56
N PRO A 238 -1.68 11.99 -0.11
CA PRO A 238 -2.07 13.11 -0.96
C PRO A 238 -0.88 13.76 -1.69
N GLN A 239 0.26 13.90 -1.02
CA GLN A 239 1.53 14.36 -1.62
C GLN A 239 1.98 13.51 -2.83
N LEU A 240 1.59 12.23 -2.85
CA LEU A 240 1.97 11.26 -3.86
C LEU A 240 0.81 10.93 -4.82
N LEU A 241 -0.32 11.65 -4.78
CA LEU A 241 -1.53 11.39 -5.58
C LEU A 241 -1.90 9.90 -5.62
N ALA A 242 -1.88 9.27 -4.45
CA ALA A 242 -1.87 7.81 -4.34
C ALA A 242 -2.63 7.29 -3.12
N TRP A 243 -2.87 5.99 -3.18
CA TRP A 243 -3.45 5.17 -2.14
C TRP A 243 -2.54 3.98 -1.88
N ARG A 244 -2.39 3.57 -0.62
CA ARG A 244 -1.90 2.23 -0.27
C ARG A 244 -2.92 1.50 0.59
N GLN A 245 -3.04 0.20 0.37
CA GLN A 245 -3.88 -0.69 1.18
C GLN A 245 -3.20 -2.04 1.32
N THR A 246 -3.30 -2.64 2.51
CA THR A 246 -2.71 -3.94 2.79
C THR A 246 -3.37 -4.60 4.01
N PRO A 247 -3.65 -5.91 3.98
CA PRO A 247 -4.11 -6.68 5.12
C PRO A 247 -2.97 -7.10 6.08
N LEU A 248 -1.71 -6.89 5.71
CA LEU A 248 -0.53 -7.27 6.49
C LEU A 248 0.25 -6.05 7.03
N GLY A 249 -0.35 -4.86 7.02
CA GLY A 249 0.19 -3.62 7.58
C GLY A 249 1.37 -3.05 6.78
N THR A 250 1.97 -1.98 7.29
CA THR A 250 3.20 -1.38 6.72
C THR A 250 4.24 -2.43 6.33
N TRP A 251 5.01 -2.14 5.28
CA TRP A 251 5.99 -2.99 4.60
C TRP A 251 5.39 -4.06 3.66
N THR A 252 4.06 -4.09 3.49
CA THR A 252 3.40 -4.99 2.52
C THR A 252 2.35 -4.27 1.67
N ASP A 253 2.26 -2.96 1.88
CA ASP A 253 1.53 -1.98 1.12
C ASP A 253 2.22 -1.67 -0.21
N ASP A 254 1.43 -1.71 -1.27
CA ASP A 254 1.81 -1.30 -2.61
C ASP A 254 1.29 0.12 -2.89
N LEU A 255 2.08 0.95 -3.58
CA LEU A 255 1.63 2.29 -3.99
C LEU A 255 0.75 2.14 -5.22
N SER A 256 -0.50 2.58 -5.10
CA SER A 256 -1.60 2.37 -6.06
C SER A 256 -2.44 3.64 -6.18
N GLU A 257 -3.58 3.55 -6.89
CA GLU A 257 -4.62 4.57 -6.84
C GLU A 257 -5.91 4.03 -6.22
N LEU A 258 -6.59 4.93 -5.50
CA LEU A 258 -8.02 4.83 -5.25
C LEU A 258 -8.66 6.03 -5.94
N VAL A 259 -9.39 5.78 -7.03
CA VAL A 259 -10.21 6.81 -7.65
C VAL A 259 -11.41 7.04 -6.74
N LEU A 260 -11.49 8.22 -6.13
CA LEU A 260 -12.71 8.73 -5.50
C LEU A 260 -12.97 10.12 -6.08
N ALA A 261 -13.88 10.17 -7.05
CA ALA A 261 -14.15 11.32 -7.89
C ALA A 261 -15.63 11.68 -7.91
N PHE A 262 -15.92 12.93 -8.26
CA PHE A 262 -17.25 13.52 -8.31
C PHE A 262 -17.37 14.32 -9.61
N ARG A 263 -18.56 14.30 -10.20
CA ARG A 263 -18.92 15.06 -11.40
C ARG A 263 -20.31 15.68 -11.21
N ASP A 264 -20.55 16.86 -11.76
CA ASP A 264 -21.86 17.50 -11.79
C ASP A 264 -22.63 17.20 -13.10
N GLU A 265 -23.76 17.90 -13.32
CA GLU A 265 -24.58 17.79 -14.53
C GLU A 265 -23.96 18.51 -15.75
N GLU A 266 -23.07 19.49 -15.58
CA GLU A 266 -22.32 20.12 -16.68
C GLU A 266 -21.13 19.26 -17.16
N GLY A 267 -20.66 18.33 -16.31
CA GLY A 267 -19.63 17.35 -16.63
C GLY A 267 -18.26 17.66 -16.02
N ASP A 268 -18.18 18.62 -15.11
CA ASP A 268 -16.93 19.07 -14.50
C ASP A 268 -16.48 18.08 -13.41
N ILE A 269 -15.23 17.61 -13.46
CA ILE A 269 -14.75 16.49 -12.62
C ILE A 269 -13.75 16.99 -11.58
N ARG A 270 -13.92 16.58 -10.32
CA ARG A 270 -12.87 16.65 -9.27
C ARG A 270 -12.71 15.34 -8.52
N CYS A 271 -11.50 15.04 -8.06
CA CYS A 271 -11.22 13.88 -7.21
C CYS A 271 -10.46 14.24 -5.93
N LEU A 272 -10.51 13.35 -4.95
CA LEU A 272 -9.55 13.39 -3.84
C LEU A 272 -8.14 13.06 -4.37
N PRO A 273 -7.07 13.56 -3.72
CA PRO A 273 -5.68 13.38 -4.12
C PRO A 273 -5.13 11.95 -3.90
N PHE A 274 -5.90 10.91 -4.24
CA PHE A 274 -5.50 9.49 -4.14
C PHE A 274 -5.32 8.83 -5.53
N THR A 275 -5.43 9.63 -6.59
CA THR A 275 -5.14 9.33 -7.99
C THR A 275 -4.68 10.63 -8.67
N ASP A 276 -3.97 10.54 -9.80
CA ASP A 276 -3.70 11.67 -10.70
C ASP A 276 -4.45 11.58 -12.03
N ARG A 277 -5.52 10.75 -12.08
CA ARG A 277 -6.41 10.53 -13.23
C ARG A 277 -7.32 11.69 -13.60
N TYR A 278 -7.62 12.57 -12.65
CA TYR A 278 -8.52 13.73 -12.80
C TYR A 278 -7.96 14.95 -12.04
N PRO A 279 -8.50 16.16 -12.27
CA PRO A 279 -8.17 17.32 -11.43
C PRO A 279 -8.54 17.09 -9.96
N VAL A 280 -7.68 17.51 -9.05
CA VAL A 280 -7.95 17.49 -7.60
C VAL A 280 -8.76 18.73 -7.22
N PHE A 281 -9.70 18.61 -6.28
CA PHE A 281 -10.45 19.76 -5.72
C PHE A 281 -9.53 20.92 -5.33
N SER A 282 -9.86 22.15 -5.75
CA SER A 282 -9.02 23.33 -5.50
C SER A 282 -8.89 23.68 -4.02
N GLY A 283 -9.91 23.39 -3.20
CA GLY A 283 -9.90 23.56 -1.75
C GLY A 283 -10.18 22.25 -1.02
N ILE A 284 -9.34 21.88 -0.05
CA ILE A 284 -9.50 20.69 0.80
C ILE A 284 -9.05 21.01 2.23
N ASP A 285 -9.95 20.89 3.21
CA ASP A 285 -9.62 20.90 4.63
C ASP A 285 -9.46 19.44 5.13
N GLN A 286 -8.36 19.10 5.83
CA GLN A 286 -8.17 17.80 6.48
C GLN A 286 -8.31 17.90 8.01
N ASP A 287 -9.00 16.94 8.63
CA ASP A 287 -9.18 16.82 10.08
C ASP A 287 -8.89 15.39 10.56
N LEU A 288 -8.30 15.25 11.76
CA LEU A 288 -7.91 13.97 12.36
C LEU A 288 -8.73 13.65 13.61
N SER A 289 -9.14 12.38 13.72
CA SER A 289 -9.57 11.79 14.98
C SER A 289 -8.66 10.60 15.35
N LEU A 290 -8.77 10.09 16.59
CA LEU A 290 -8.00 8.92 17.01
C LEU A 290 -8.27 7.70 16.10
N THR A 291 -9.47 7.60 15.54
CA THR A 291 -9.93 6.49 14.72
C THR A 291 -10.21 6.84 13.26
N GLY A 292 -9.82 8.01 12.75
CA GLY A 292 -10.08 8.37 11.36
C GLY A 292 -9.43 9.65 10.83
N VAL A 293 -9.66 9.90 9.54
CA VAL A 293 -9.35 11.16 8.86
C VAL A 293 -10.58 11.62 8.07
N THR A 294 -10.83 12.93 8.07
CA THR A 294 -11.90 13.58 7.30
C THR A 294 -11.29 14.56 6.31
N TYR A 295 -11.82 14.59 5.09
CA TYR A 295 -11.55 15.58 4.05
C TYR A 295 -12.83 16.35 3.75
N VAL A 296 -12.77 17.68 3.75
CA VAL A 296 -13.87 18.56 3.30
C VAL A 296 -13.43 19.27 2.03
N CYS A 297 -13.95 18.82 0.91
CA CYS A 297 -13.53 19.18 -0.44
C CYS A 297 -14.52 20.19 -1.06
N ARG A 298 -13.99 21.26 -1.64
CA ARG A 298 -14.73 22.34 -2.32
C ARG A 298 -14.02 22.71 -3.61
N ASP A 299 -14.76 23.11 -4.64
CA ASP A 299 -14.19 23.66 -5.86
C ASP A 299 -15.15 24.71 -6.46
N PRO A 300 -14.68 25.87 -6.95
CA PRO A 300 -15.53 26.88 -7.56
C PRO A 300 -16.32 26.41 -8.80
N SER A 301 -15.96 25.31 -9.45
CA SER A 301 -16.73 24.74 -10.57
C SER A 301 -17.62 23.56 -10.20
N LEU A 302 -17.79 23.25 -8.90
CA LEU A 302 -18.77 22.27 -8.44
C LEU A 302 -19.82 22.93 -7.54
N PRO A 303 -21.13 22.81 -7.83
CA PRO A 303 -22.19 23.45 -7.05
C PRO A 303 -22.49 22.74 -5.70
N PHE A 304 -21.62 21.83 -5.24
CA PHE A 304 -21.75 21.07 -4.00
C PHE A 304 -20.42 21.00 -3.24
N THR A 305 -20.50 20.77 -1.92
CA THR A 305 -19.36 20.39 -1.08
C THR A 305 -19.37 18.88 -0.87
N ALA A 306 -18.21 18.24 -1.01
CA ALA A 306 -18.02 16.82 -0.73
C ALA A 306 -17.25 16.61 0.58
N LYS A 307 -17.76 15.76 1.46
CA LYS A 307 -17.11 15.37 2.71
C LYS A 307 -16.86 13.86 2.70
N VAL A 308 -15.60 13.46 2.90
CA VAL A 308 -15.21 12.05 2.94
C VAL A 308 -14.52 11.76 4.26
N THR A 309 -15.07 10.86 5.07
CA THR A 309 -14.44 10.40 6.32
C THR A 309 -14.07 8.92 6.22
N ILE A 310 -12.79 8.61 6.42
CA ILE A 310 -12.27 7.24 6.48
C ILE A 310 -12.11 6.88 7.97
N ARG A 311 -12.70 5.77 8.41
CA ARG A 311 -12.69 5.34 9.81
C ARG A 311 -12.13 3.94 10.00
N ALA A 312 -11.37 3.76 11.08
CA ALA A 312 -10.79 2.53 11.58
C ALA A 312 -11.32 2.24 13.01
N PRO A 313 -12.58 1.79 13.17
CA PRO A 313 -13.29 1.80 14.46
C PRO A 313 -12.55 1.09 15.59
N PHE A 314 -12.32 1.75 16.73
CA PHE A 314 -11.57 1.18 17.85
C PHE A 314 -12.22 1.52 19.18
N TYR A 315 -12.30 0.53 20.08
CA TYR A 315 -12.89 0.71 21.40
C TYR A 315 -12.27 -0.23 22.44
N PRO A 316 -11.50 0.29 23.42
CA PRO A 316 -10.85 -0.53 24.43
C PRO A 316 -11.83 -1.40 25.22
N GLY A 317 -11.61 -2.73 25.18
CA GLY A 317 -12.45 -3.72 25.85
C GLY A 317 -13.45 -4.43 24.92
N ASP A 318 -13.72 -3.90 23.72
CA ASP A 318 -14.47 -4.61 22.68
C ASP A 318 -13.49 -5.28 21.71
N VAL A 319 -13.22 -6.57 21.94
CA VAL A 319 -12.23 -7.35 21.18
C VAL A 319 -12.70 -7.59 19.74
N LYS A 320 -14.00 -7.79 19.52
CA LYS A 320 -14.58 -8.02 18.18
C LYS A 320 -14.43 -6.73 17.35
N LEU A 321 -14.89 -5.59 17.89
CA LEU A 321 -14.79 -4.29 17.23
C LEU A 321 -13.33 -3.90 16.94
N SER A 322 -12.45 -4.04 17.93
CA SER A 322 -11.06 -3.58 17.81
C SER A 322 -10.23 -4.41 16.81
N THR A 323 -10.49 -5.72 16.70
CA THR A 323 -9.74 -6.62 15.81
C THR A 323 -10.37 -6.84 14.44
N ALA A 324 -11.65 -6.49 14.25
CA ALA A 324 -12.35 -6.70 12.99
C ALA A 324 -11.70 -5.93 11.82
N PRO A 325 -11.24 -6.65 10.78
CA PRO A 325 -10.47 -6.08 9.67
C PRO A 325 -11.37 -5.40 8.62
N PHE A 326 -11.94 -4.24 8.97
CA PHE A 326 -12.66 -3.37 8.05
C PHE A 326 -12.48 -1.88 8.37
N PHE A 327 -12.69 -1.02 7.37
CA PHE A 327 -12.82 0.43 7.51
C PHE A 327 -14.20 0.89 7.01
N TYR A 328 -14.72 1.99 7.56
CA TYR A 328 -15.79 2.73 6.90
C TYR A 328 -15.18 3.80 5.99
N LEU A 329 -15.83 4.05 4.86
CA LEU A 329 -15.65 5.19 3.99
C LEU A 329 -17.01 5.87 3.90
N ASP A 330 -17.23 6.84 4.80
CA ASP A 330 -18.45 7.64 4.86
C ASP A 330 -18.30 8.78 3.84
N ILE A 331 -19.12 8.79 2.78
CA ILE A 331 -19.19 9.88 1.80
C ILE A 331 -20.47 10.67 2.09
N SER A 332 -20.37 11.99 2.22
CA SER A 332 -21.51 12.89 2.32
C SER A 332 -21.36 14.07 1.36
N LEU A 333 -22.47 14.45 0.74
CA LEU A 333 -22.56 15.57 -0.19
C LEU A 333 -23.53 16.59 0.37
N SER A 334 -23.25 17.87 0.20
CA SER A 334 -24.17 18.95 0.56
C SER A 334 -24.25 20.02 -0.52
N ASN A 335 -25.46 20.48 -0.77
CA ASN A 335 -25.76 21.59 -1.67
C ASN A 335 -25.88 22.88 -0.85
N PRO A 336 -24.90 23.80 -0.87
CA PRO A 336 -24.98 25.07 -0.15
C PRO A 336 -25.82 26.14 -0.88
N GLY A 337 -26.33 25.84 -2.08
CA GLY A 337 -27.03 26.77 -2.96
C GLY A 337 -28.54 26.80 -2.80
N GLU A 338 -29.18 27.73 -3.54
CA GLU A 338 -30.63 27.94 -3.58
C GLU A 338 -31.34 27.14 -4.71
N THR A 339 -30.57 26.43 -5.54
CA THR A 339 -31.06 25.61 -6.68
C THR A 339 -30.77 24.13 -6.46
N PRO A 340 -31.60 23.18 -6.93
CA PRO A 340 -31.26 21.76 -6.93
C PRO A 340 -29.94 21.48 -7.67
N VAL A 341 -29.23 20.43 -7.24
CA VAL A 341 -27.91 20.05 -7.76
C VAL A 341 -27.84 18.55 -8.02
N ARG A 342 -27.38 18.19 -9.22
CA ARG A 342 -27.20 16.80 -9.65
C ARG A 342 -25.76 16.46 -9.96
N GLY A 343 -25.45 15.18 -9.91
CA GLY A 343 -24.16 14.65 -10.30
C GLY A 343 -24.00 13.16 -10.06
N GLU A 344 -22.78 12.70 -10.25
CA GLU A 344 -22.34 11.33 -10.01
C GLU A 344 -21.12 11.32 -9.08
N LEU A 345 -21.01 10.29 -8.25
CA LEU A 345 -19.75 9.91 -7.61
C LEU A 345 -19.22 8.62 -8.24
N LEU A 346 -17.90 8.51 -8.33
CA LEU A 346 -17.17 7.36 -8.88
C LEU A 346 -16.17 6.87 -7.85
N LEU A 347 -16.31 5.60 -7.45
CA LEU A 347 -15.30 4.86 -6.69
C LEU A 347 -14.72 3.76 -7.58
N ALA A 348 -13.42 3.80 -7.85
CA ALA A 348 -12.71 2.73 -8.56
C ALA A 348 -11.37 2.40 -7.89
N ARG A 349 -11.15 1.11 -7.61
CA ARG A 349 -9.94 0.55 -6.99
C ARG A 349 -9.14 -0.25 -8.02
N ALA A 350 -7.85 0.04 -8.13
CA ALA A 350 -6.92 -0.73 -8.97
C ALA A 350 -6.62 -2.13 -8.40
N HIS A 351 -6.45 -3.12 -9.28
CA HIS A 351 -6.02 -4.48 -8.94
C HIS A 351 -4.57 -4.77 -9.38
N LYS A 352 -3.80 -5.45 -8.52
CA LYS A 352 -2.43 -5.90 -8.79
C LYS A 352 -2.30 -7.39 -9.19
N ASP A 353 -3.34 -8.16 -8.92
CA ASP A 353 -3.47 -9.55 -9.33
C ASP A 353 -4.56 -9.63 -10.40
N ASP A 354 -4.37 -10.47 -11.43
CA ASP A 354 -5.18 -10.47 -12.66
C ASP A 354 -6.69 -10.58 -12.43
N ASN A 355 -7.10 -11.28 -11.36
CA ASN A 355 -8.51 -11.34 -10.91
C ASN A 355 -9.49 -11.52 -12.09
N THR A 356 -9.22 -12.50 -12.97
CA THR A 356 -10.02 -12.79 -14.15
C THR A 356 -10.84 -14.08 -14.03
N GLY A 357 -12.02 -14.09 -14.64
CA GLY A 357 -12.84 -15.28 -14.82
C GLY A 357 -13.57 -15.74 -13.55
N ASN A 358 -14.07 -16.98 -13.55
CA ASN A 358 -15.11 -17.50 -12.64
C ASN A 358 -14.73 -17.61 -11.14
N LYS A 359 -13.69 -16.92 -10.65
CA LYS A 359 -13.20 -17.02 -9.26
C LYS A 359 -13.08 -15.70 -8.53
N SER A 360 -12.87 -14.59 -9.24
CA SER A 360 -12.58 -13.28 -8.65
C SER A 360 -12.70 -12.18 -9.72
N PRO A 361 -13.18 -10.97 -9.39
CA PRO A 361 -14.03 -10.67 -8.23
C PRO A 361 -15.38 -11.38 -8.31
N ARG A 362 -16.12 -11.40 -7.21
CA ARG A 362 -17.41 -12.11 -7.10
C ARG A 362 -18.30 -11.53 -6.01
N ASP A 363 -19.61 -11.74 -6.17
CA ASP A 363 -20.65 -11.32 -5.23
C ASP A 363 -20.35 -11.75 -3.78
N LEU A 364 -20.65 -10.86 -2.81
CA LEU A 364 -20.69 -11.18 -1.39
C LEU A 364 -21.85 -12.15 -1.06
N LYS A 365 -21.76 -12.81 0.10
CA LYS A 365 -22.85 -13.62 0.66
C LYS A 365 -23.52 -12.82 1.78
N GLY A 366 -24.85 -12.77 1.80
CA GLY A 366 -25.60 -11.99 2.79
C GLY A 366 -25.69 -10.54 2.35
N SER A 367 -24.70 -9.72 2.73
CA SER A 367 -24.56 -8.34 2.28
C SER A 367 -24.39 -8.19 0.76
N ARG A 368 -24.84 -7.06 0.19
CA ARG A 368 -24.59 -6.71 -1.22
C ARG A 368 -23.25 -5.99 -1.38
N GLY A 369 -22.55 -6.33 -2.45
CA GLY A 369 -21.20 -5.87 -2.78
C GLY A 369 -20.39 -7.03 -3.34
N TYR A 370 -19.07 -6.86 -3.42
CA TYR A 370 -18.18 -7.84 -4.03
C TYR A 370 -16.91 -8.09 -3.21
N LYS A 371 -16.26 -9.21 -3.50
CA LYS A 371 -15.00 -9.65 -2.92
C LYS A 371 -14.07 -10.28 -3.95
N PHE A 372 -12.77 -10.23 -3.69
CA PHE A 372 -11.73 -10.78 -4.54
C PHE A 372 -10.57 -11.32 -3.70
N THR A 373 -9.67 -12.10 -4.32
CA THR A 373 -8.39 -12.51 -3.73
C THR A 373 -7.26 -11.58 -4.12
N THR A 374 -6.41 -11.22 -3.16
CA THR A 374 -5.13 -10.56 -3.40
C THR A 374 -4.02 -11.30 -2.66
N ARG A 375 -2.81 -11.39 -3.23
CA ARG A 375 -1.64 -12.02 -2.62
C ARG A 375 -0.66 -11.01 -2.05
N TYR A 376 -0.13 -11.33 -0.86
CA TYR A 376 0.81 -10.48 -0.14
C TYR A 376 2.01 -11.28 0.37
N THR A 377 3.15 -10.59 0.49
CA THR A 377 4.49 -11.10 0.86
C THR A 377 5.11 -10.11 1.85
N TYR A 378 6.04 -10.55 2.72
CA TYR A 378 6.65 -9.66 3.72
C TYR A 378 7.88 -8.86 3.27
N GLY A 379 8.60 -9.31 2.25
CA GLY A 379 9.86 -8.66 1.84
C GLY A 379 10.37 -9.02 0.45
N GLN A 380 9.46 -9.49 -0.42
CA GLN A 380 9.78 -9.91 -1.78
C GLN A 380 8.65 -9.50 -2.72
N GLU A 381 8.99 -8.64 -3.67
CA GLU A 381 8.22 -8.33 -4.88
C GLU A 381 6.92 -7.55 -4.71
N ASN A 382 6.54 -6.86 -5.80
CA ASN A 382 5.34 -6.03 -5.87
C ASN A 382 4.14 -6.89 -6.34
N HIS A 383 4.40 -7.85 -7.23
CA HIS A 383 3.45 -8.87 -7.69
C HIS A 383 3.94 -10.30 -7.36
N VAL A 384 3.01 -11.23 -7.13
CA VAL A 384 3.28 -12.57 -6.59
C VAL A 384 3.04 -13.65 -7.66
N ASN A 385 4.12 -14.08 -8.31
CA ASN A 385 4.09 -15.19 -9.25
C ASN A 385 4.16 -16.53 -8.49
N LEU A 386 3.22 -17.43 -8.79
CA LEU A 386 3.15 -18.79 -8.21
C LEU A 386 4.40 -19.65 -8.51
N GLU A 387 5.16 -19.34 -9.56
CA GLU A 387 6.38 -20.06 -9.93
C GLU A 387 7.61 -19.64 -9.10
N ASN A 388 7.68 -18.36 -8.66
CA ASN A 388 8.94 -17.71 -8.28
C ASN A 388 8.96 -17.09 -6.86
N ASN A 389 7.86 -17.09 -6.10
CA ASN A 389 7.79 -16.46 -4.77
C ASN A 389 7.78 -17.53 -3.65
N SER A 390 8.73 -17.46 -2.70
CA SER A 390 8.98 -18.56 -1.75
C SER A 390 7.93 -18.75 -0.65
N ARG A 391 7.18 -17.69 -0.30
CA ARG A 391 6.00 -17.74 0.59
C ARG A 391 5.13 -16.50 0.35
N PHE A 392 3.83 -16.71 0.22
CA PHE A 392 2.83 -15.63 0.18
C PHE A 392 1.62 -16.02 1.05
N PHE A 393 0.77 -15.03 1.32
CA PHE A 393 -0.49 -15.19 2.06
C PHE A 393 -1.64 -14.75 1.14
N GLU A 394 -2.75 -15.50 1.14
CA GLU A 394 -3.93 -15.14 0.34
C GLU A 394 -4.95 -14.42 1.24
N PHE A 395 -5.39 -13.24 0.80
CA PHE A 395 -6.42 -12.46 1.48
C PHE A 395 -7.63 -12.30 0.59
N TRP A 396 -8.80 -12.57 1.16
CA TRP A 396 -10.05 -12.05 0.65
C TRP A 396 -10.13 -10.57 0.99
N GLU A 397 -10.40 -9.73 0.00
CA GLU A 397 -10.74 -8.32 0.16
C GLU A 397 -12.14 -8.07 -0.36
N ALA A 398 -12.84 -7.08 0.17
CA ALA A 398 -14.22 -6.78 -0.19
C ALA A 398 -14.55 -5.28 -0.15
N VAL A 399 -15.55 -4.91 -0.96
CA VAL A 399 -16.22 -3.62 -0.95
C VAL A 399 -17.73 -3.85 -0.88
N ALA A 400 -18.39 -3.18 0.04
CA ALA A 400 -19.84 -3.18 0.22
C ALA A 400 -20.34 -1.76 0.52
N VAL A 401 -21.64 -1.51 0.39
CA VAL A 401 -22.28 -0.25 0.84
C VAL A 401 -23.53 -0.53 1.68
N GLY A 402 -23.89 0.40 2.57
CA GLY A 402 -25.11 0.32 3.38
C GLY A 402 -26.39 0.50 2.56
N GLU A 403 -26.28 1.19 1.42
CA GLU A 403 -27.41 1.60 0.56
C GLU A 403 -27.34 0.95 -0.84
N PRO A 404 -27.31 -0.39 -0.98
CA PRO A 404 -26.80 -1.06 -2.19
C PRO A 404 -27.81 -1.20 -3.34
N ASP A 405 -28.91 -0.46 -3.28
CA ASP A 405 -29.82 -0.16 -4.40
C ASP A 405 -29.51 1.22 -5.03
N ARG A 406 -28.57 2.00 -4.46
CA ARG A 406 -28.14 3.31 -4.98
C ARG A 406 -26.98 3.28 -5.98
N VAL A 407 -26.27 2.15 -6.10
CA VAL A 407 -24.95 2.10 -6.75
C VAL A 407 -24.94 1.11 -7.92
N ASN A 408 -24.34 1.52 -9.04
CA ASN A 408 -24.10 0.64 -10.19
C ASN A 408 -22.75 -0.06 -9.99
N TRP A 409 -22.78 -1.39 -9.85
CA TRP A 409 -21.60 -2.17 -9.49
C TRP A 409 -20.77 -2.64 -10.69
N HIS A 410 -19.49 -2.29 -10.71
CA HIS A 410 -18.54 -2.67 -11.77
C HIS A 410 -17.41 -3.51 -11.19
N TYR A 411 -17.53 -4.84 -11.26
CA TYR A 411 -16.51 -5.77 -10.74
C TYR A 411 -16.43 -7.13 -11.47
N ARG A 412 -17.32 -7.41 -12.43
CA ARG A 412 -17.48 -8.76 -13.02
C ARG A 412 -16.47 -9.08 -14.11
N ASP A 413 -15.99 -8.05 -14.78
CA ASP A 413 -14.76 -8.05 -15.56
C ASP A 413 -14.02 -6.78 -15.13
N ILE A 414 -12.80 -6.91 -14.60
CA ILE A 414 -12.01 -5.75 -14.16
C ILE A 414 -11.22 -5.11 -15.30
N ALA A 415 -11.04 -5.82 -16.42
CA ALA A 415 -10.43 -5.26 -17.62
C ALA A 415 -11.40 -4.33 -18.37
N ASP A 416 -12.72 -4.51 -18.19
CA ASP A 416 -13.69 -3.49 -18.56
C ASP A 416 -13.54 -2.27 -17.64
N THR A 417 -13.03 -1.20 -18.25
CA THR A 417 -12.84 0.11 -17.65
C THR A 417 -13.69 1.18 -18.34
N GLY A 418 -14.61 0.79 -19.23
CA GLY A 418 -15.46 1.72 -19.99
C GLY A 418 -16.53 2.44 -19.17
N TRP A 419 -16.76 1.99 -17.93
CA TRP A 419 -17.58 2.66 -16.92
C TRP A 419 -16.85 3.82 -16.22
N MET A 420 -15.51 3.81 -16.22
CA MET A 420 -14.73 4.90 -15.66
C MET A 420 -14.77 6.11 -16.59
N TRP A 421 -14.94 7.31 -16.03
CA TRP A 421 -14.98 8.52 -16.83
C TRP A 421 -13.67 8.76 -17.59
N SER A 422 -13.77 9.42 -18.76
CA SER A 422 -12.57 9.83 -19.50
C SER A 422 -11.81 10.93 -18.75
N SER A 423 -10.49 10.78 -18.63
CA SER A 423 -9.64 11.84 -18.09
C SER A 423 -9.72 13.11 -18.95
N PRO A 424 -9.86 14.31 -18.35
CA PRO A 424 -9.75 15.59 -19.05
C PRO A 424 -8.38 15.78 -19.73
N GLU A 425 -8.28 16.76 -20.63
CA GLU A 425 -7.01 17.12 -21.26
C GLU A 425 -5.94 17.47 -20.22
N GLY A 426 -4.72 16.94 -20.41
CA GLY A 426 -3.62 17.05 -19.45
C GLY A 426 -3.61 15.98 -18.35
N TYR A 427 -4.64 15.12 -18.26
CA TYR A 427 -4.75 14.04 -17.28
C TYR A 427 -4.78 12.64 -17.92
N PRO A 428 -4.24 11.60 -17.25
CA PRO A 428 -3.34 11.70 -16.10
C PRO A 428 -2.04 12.43 -16.44
N GLN A 429 -1.43 13.08 -15.44
CA GLN A 429 -0.23 13.90 -15.66
C GLN A 429 0.97 13.04 -16.09
N ALA A 430 1.58 13.35 -17.24
CA ALA A 430 2.75 12.65 -17.73
C ALA A 430 3.97 12.85 -16.82
N ARG A 431 4.65 11.76 -16.44
CA ARG A 431 5.76 11.75 -15.47
C ARG A 431 6.93 10.88 -15.95
N SER A 432 8.15 11.39 -15.78
CA SER A 432 9.40 10.74 -16.20
C SER A 432 9.99 9.77 -15.16
N TYR A 433 9.16 9.21 -14.27
CA TYR A 433 9.59 8.48 -13.07
C TYR A 433 8.47 7.54 -12.57
N PRO A 434 8.76 6.53 -11.72
CA PRO A 434 7.78 5.58 -11.21
C PRO A 434 6.60 6.22 -10.47
N VAL A 435 5.38 5.83 -10.80
CA VAL A 435 4.14 6.40 -10.21
C VAL A 435 3.38 5.45 -9.28
N TYR A 436 3.43 4.15 -9.56
CA TYR A 436 2.84 3.06 -8.77
C TYR A 436 3.84 1.90 -8.68
N THR A 437 3.65 0.98 -7.72
CA THR A 437 4.53 -0.20 -7.57
C THR A 437 4.09 -1.37 -8.45
N PHE A 438 2.87 -1.35 -9.00
CA PHE A 438 2.37 -2.36 -9.92
C PHE A 438 1.62 -1.73 -11.09
N VAL A 439 1.57 -2.44 -12.21
CA VAL A 439 0.74 -2.12 -13.38
C VAL A 439 -0.71 -2.54 -13.07
N PRO A 440 -1.71 -1.63 -13.07
CA PRO A 440 -3.10 -2.02 -12.81
C PRO A 440 -3.59 -3.04 -13.84
N ARG A 441 -3.99 -4.23 -13.37
CA ARG A 441 -4.59 -5.31 -14.18
C ARG A 441 -6.01 -4.98 -14.65
N GLY A 442 -6.63 -4.06 -13.93
CA GLY A 442 -8.03 -3.70 -14.05
C GLY A 442 -8.52 -2.97 -12.81
N TYR A 443 -9.79 -2.57 -12.84
CA TYR A 443 -10.42 -1.79 -11.79
C TYR A 443 -11.74 -2.43 -11.36
N SER A 444 -12.12 -2.23 -10.10
CA SER A 444 -13.47 -2.54 -9.62
C SER A 444 -14.00 -1.44 -8.71
N GLY A 445 -15.32 -1.34 -8.60
CA GLY A 445 -15.97 -0.41 -7.69
C GLY A 445 -17.41 -0.17 -8.10
N PHE A 446 -17.82 1.09 -8.08
CA PHE A 446 -19.16 1.52 -8.45
C PHE A 446 -19.21 3.01 -8.83
N ASP A 447 -20.25 3.37 -9.57
CA ASP A 447 -20.77 4.74 -9.63
C ASP A 447 -22.08 4.86 -8.83
N ALA A 448 -22.47 6.09 -8.50
CA ALA A 448 -23.79 6.39 -7.95
C ALA A 448 -24.23 7.82 -8.30
N GLU A 449 -25.47 7.97 -8.75
CA GLU A 449 -26.12 9.26 -8.97
C GLU A 449 -26.54 9.91 -7.64
N PHE A 450 -26.61 11.25 -7.62
CA PHE A 450 -27.22 12.02 -6.55
C PHE A 450 -28.04 13.21 -7.09
N ASP A 451 -29.12 13.55 -6.37
CA ASP A 451 -29.95 14.72 -6.60
C ASP A 451 -30.18 15.41 -5.24
N LEU A 452 -29.75 16.66 -5.13
CA LEU A 452 -29.68 17.42 -3.88
C LEU A 452 -30.54 18.68 -3.99
N GLU A 453 -31.68 18.67 -3.31
CA GLU A 453 -32.52 19.87 -3.10
C GLU A 453 -31.71 21.03 -2.46
N PRO A 454 -32.16 22.29 -2.59
CA PRO A 454 -31.52 23.45 -1.98
C PRO A 454 -31.27 23.28 -0.48
N LEU A 455 -30.07 23.59 -0.02
CA LEU A 455 -29.61 23.42 1.37
C LEU A 455 -29.66 21.97 1.92
N ALA A 456 -29.88 20.97 1.06
CA ALA A 456 -29.94 19.57 1.48
C ALA A 456 -28.54 18.92 1.58
N SER A 457 -28.49 17.78 2.26
CA SER A 457 -27.32 16.91 2.35
C SER A 457 -27.73 15.45 2.27
N ASP A 458 -26.89 14.65 1.63
CA ASP A 458 -27.06 13.21 1.44
C ASP A 458 -25.75 12.47 1.76
N GLY A 459 -25.76 11.13 1.73
CA GLY A 459 -24.56 10.33 1.90
C GLY A 459 -24.69 8.87 1.47
N LEU A 460 -23.53 8.26 1.26
CA LEU A 460 -23.33 6.87 0.88
C LEU A 460 -22.26 6.28 1.82
N ASN A 461 -22.56 5.13 2.43
CA ASN A 461 -21.72 4.56 3.48
C ASN A 461 -21.07 3.26 2.96
N ALA A 462 -19.78 3.33 2.59
CA ALA A 462 -19.05 2.17 2.09
C ALA A 462 -18.24 1.46 3.20
N VAL A 463 -18.05 0.14 3.04
CA VAL A 463 -17.19 -0.70 3.87
C VAL A 463 -16.09 -1.27 3.00
N LEU A 464 -14.83 -1.01 3.38
CA LEU A 464 -13.66 -1.72 2.86
C LEU A 464 -13.29 -2.80 3.87
N ALA A 465 -13.21 -4.07 3.47
CA ALA A 465 -12.91 -5.18 4.39
C ALA A 465 -11.84 -6.12 3.82
N CYS A 466 -11.15 -6.84 4.71
CA CYS A 466 -10.32 -7.98 4.31
C CYS A 466 -10.48 -9.17 5.27
N HIS A 467 -9.97 -10.34 4.88
CA HIS A 467 -9.91 -11.54 5.71
C HIS A 467 -8.90 -12.53 5.15
N SER A 468 -8.03 -13.08 5.99
CA SER A 468 -7.41 -14.37 5.74
C SER A 468 -7.65 -15.34 6.90
N ALA A 469 -7.79 -16.61 6.53
CA ALA A 469 -7.81 -17.76 7.43
C ALA A 469 -6.44 -18.47 7.53
N ASP A 470 -5.44 -17.99 6.77
CA ASP A 470 -4.08 -18.52 6.73
C ASP A 470 -3.37 -18.33 8.08
N ASN A 471 -2.30 -19.09 8.28
CA ASN A 471 -1.36 -18.82 9.36
C ASN A 471 -0.41 -17.69 8.89
N VAL A 472 -0.46 -16.55 9.55
CA VAL A 472 0.15 -15.27 9.11
C VAL A 472 1.46 -14.94 9.82
N LEU A 473 1.82 -15.72 10.85
CA LEU A 473 3.01 -15.53 11.66
C LEU A 473 3.58 -16.89 12.10
N GLU A 474 4.89 -16.94 12.30
CA GLU A 474 5.61 -18.04 12.94
C GLU A 474 6.22 -17.52 14.24
N VAL A 475 6.05 -18.25 15.35
CA VAL A 475 6.61 -17.88 16.66
C VAL A 475 7.19 -19.13 17.33
N GLN A 476 8.50 -19.14 17.59
CA GLN A 476 9.19 -20.27 18.22
C GLN A 476 8.92 -21.62 17.51
N GLU A 477 9.12 -21.64 16.19
CA GLU A 477 8.91 -22.80 15.29
C GLU A 477 7.43 -23.24 15.15
N ASP A 478 6.49 -22.62 15.87
CA ASP A 478 5.05 -22.78 15.66
C ASP A 478 4.57 -21.86 14.52
N GLU A 479 4.47 -22.42 13.32
CA GLU A 479 3.84 -21.80 12.15
C GLU A 479 2.29 -21.70 12.26
N GLY A 480 1.69 -22.00 13.41
CA GLY A 480 0.25 -22.12 13.61
C GLY A 480 -0.51 -20.82 13.86
N PHE A 481 0.15 -19.65 13.92
CA PHE A 481 -0.47 -18.41 14.39
C PHE A 481 -1.36 -17.72 13.35
N ARG A 482 -2.63 -17.50 13.72
CA ARG A 482 -3.66 -16.80 12.93
C ARG A 482 -4.10 -15.52 13.64
N PHE A 483 -4.54 -14.51 12.90
CA PHE A 483 -5.13 -13.30 13.49
C PHE A 483 -6.34 -13.62 14.38
N LEU A 484 -6.46 -12.93 15.52
CA LEU A 484 -7.45 -13.20 16.56
C LEU A 484 -8.90 -13.11 16.07
N TYR A 485 -9.20 -12.34 15.03
CA TYR A 485 -10.56 -12.24 14.50
C TYR A 485 -11.12 -13.62 14.06
N ASN A 486 -10.26 -14.58 13.68
CA ASN A 486 -10.66 -15.94 13.33
C ASN A 486 -11.05 -16.81 14.54
N GLN A 487 -10.75 -16.40 15.78
CA GLN A 487 -10.84 -17.28 16.95
C GLN A 487 -12.29 -17.72 17.24
N PRO A 488 -12.63 -19.02 17.20
CA PRO A 488 -14.02 -19.48 17.36
C PRO A 488 -14.64 -19.21 18.73
N SER A 489 -13.82 -19.11 19.77
CA SER A 489 -14.22 -18.74 21.14
C SER A 489 -14.17 -17.23 21.41
N GLY A 490 -13.93 -16.42 20.37
CA GLY A 490 -13.68 -14.98 20.44
C GLY A 490 -14.50 -14.22 19.40
N PRO A 491 -13.90 -13.34 18.58
CA PRO A 491 -14.62 -12.58 17.55
C PRO A 491 -15.35 -13.43 16.50
N ASN A 492 -14.84 -14.64 16.22
CA ASN A 492 -15.41 -15.64 15.29
C ASN A 492 -15.80 -15.09 13.90
N LEU A 493 -15.01 -14.16 13.36
CA LEU A 493 -15.12 -13.64 12.00
C LEU A 493 -14.38 -14.60 11.07
N THR A 494 -15.10 -15.57 10.51
CA THR A 494 -14.53 -16.73 9.78
C THR A 494 -14.37 -16.54 8.27
N SER A 495 -14.80 -15.40 7.73
CA SER A 495 -14.68 -15.04 6.31
C SER A 495 -14.84 -13.52 6.13
N VAL A 496 -14.45 -12.98 4.96
CA VAL A 496 -14.71 -11.56 4.63
C VAL A 496 -16.21 -11.23 4.61
N ASP A 497 -17.05 -12.19 4.23
CA ASP A 497 -18.52 -12.07 4.29
C ASP A 497 -18.96 -11.76 5.73
N ALA A 498 -18.50 -12.54 6.70
CA ALA A 498 -18.80 -12.32 8.12
C ALA A 498 -18.22 -11.01 8.69
N VAL A 499 -17.12 -10.49 8.12
CA VAL A 499 -16.56 -9.17 8.48
C VAL A 499 -17.45 -8.05 7.97
N VAL A 500 -17.94 -8.13 6.72
CA VAL A 500 -18.85 -7.14 6.14
C VAL A 500 -20.22 -7.17 6.82
N ASP A 501 -20.80 -8.36 7.00
CA ASP A 501 -22.10 -8.52 7.68
C ASP A 501 -22.04 -7.93 9.11
N TYR A 502 -20.92 -8.11 9.83
CA TYR A 502 -20.69 -7.48 11.13
C TYR A 502 -20.60 -5.94 11.03
N ALA A 503 -19.79 -5.42 10.11
CA ALA A 503 -19.58 -3.98 9.94
C ALA A 503 -20.87 -3.24 9.56
N LEU A 504 -21.72 -3.84 8.72
CA LEU A 504 -23.01 -3.24 8.34
C LEU A 504 -24.07 -3.41 9.44
N ALA A 505 -24.22 -4.61 10.02
CA ALA A 505 -25.30 -4.87 10.97
C ALA A 505 -25.12 -4.23 12.36
N GLU A 506 -23.87 -3.95 12.78
CA GLU A 506 -23.58 -3.30 14.07
C GLU A 506 -23.08 -1.85 13.91
N ARG A 507 -23.23 -1.23 12.71
CA ARG A 507 -22.61 0.05 12.33
C ARG A 507 -22.79 1.16 13.36
N ASP A 508 -24.02 1.46 13.75
CA ASP A 508 -24.30 2.61 14.62
C ASP A 508 -23.72 2.43 16.03
N SER A 509 -23.75 1.20 16.56
CA SER A 509 -23.11 0.86 17.84
C SER A 509 -21.57 0.94 17.76
N ILE A 510 -21.00 0.56 16.61
CA ILE A 510 -19.57 0.68 16.35
C ILE A 510 -19.13 2.16 16.24
N LEU A 511 -19.95 3.00 15.61
CA LEU A 511 -19.71 4.43 15.46
C LEU A 511 -19.91 5.19 16.79
N GLU A 512 -20.93 4.87 17.59
CA GLU A 512 -21.13 5.43 18.93
C GLU A 512 -19.91 5.20 19.83
N LYS A 513 -19.45 3.93 19.90
CA LYS A 513 -18.24 3.55 20.65
C LYS A 513 -16.99 4.27 20.16
N SER A 514 -16.77 4.31 18.85
CA SER A 514 -15.56 4.92 18.27
C SER A 514 -15.57 6.43 18.39
N GLY A 515 -16.73 7.08 18.21
CA GLY A 515 -16.91 8.51 18.44
C GLY A 515 -16.66 8.88 19.90
N PHE A 516 -17.18 8.11 20.87
CA PHE A 516 -16.83 8.30 22.27
C PHE A 516 -15.31 8.20 22.49
N PHE A 517 -14.64 7.21 21.89
CA PHE A 517 -13.20 7.07 22.02
C PHE A 517 -12.42 8.25 21.40
N ASP A 518 -12.85 8.75 20.23
CA ASP A 518 -12.30 9.96 19.62
C ASP A 518 -12.42 11.18 20.57
N THR A 519 -13.51 11.32 21.32
CA THR A 519 -13.65 12.42 22.30
C THR A 519 -12.70 12.35 23.49
N VAL A 520 -11.96 11.26 23.73
CA VAL A 520 -11.10 11.09 24.92
C VAL A 520 -9.97 12.13 25.00
N LEU A 521 -9.57 12.74 23.87
CA LEU A 521 -8.59 13.84 23.84
C LEU A 521 -9.21 15.25 23.86
N SER A 522 -10.53 15.37 23.97
CA SER A 522 -11.22 16.65 24.04
C SER A 522 -10.99 17.36 25.39
N GLU A 523 -11.26 18.67 25.41
CA GLU A 523 -11.07 19.55 26.57
C GLU A 523 -11.95 19.17 27.78
N GLN A 524 -12.97 18.33 27.57
CA GLN A 524 -13.81 17.75 28.62
C GLN A 524 -13.07 16.70 29.46
N TYR A 525 -12.04 16.06 28.91
CA TYR A 525 -11.33 14.95 29.55
C TYR A 525 -9.83 15.22 29.78
N LEU A 526 -9.20 16.08 28.96
CA LEU A 526 -7.84 16.58 29.14
C LEU A 526 -7.84 18.11 29.27
N SER A 527 -7.04 18.66 30.19
CA SER A 527 -6.78 20.11 30.28
C SER A 527 -6.28 20.65 28.93
N PRO A 528 -6.62 21.91 28.55
CA PRO A 528 -6.59 22.40 27.17
C PRO A 528 -5.36 21.95 26.37
N PHE A 529 -5.60 20.95 25.52
CA PHE A 529 -4.58 20.26 24.74
C PHE A 529 -4.68 20.73 23.29
N PRO A 530 -3.70 21.50 22.76
CA PRO A 530 -3.81 22.13 21.44
C PRO A 530 -4.06 21.14 20.30
N GLN A 531 -4.65 21.60 19.20
CA GLN A 531 -4.99 20.74 18.05
C GLN A 531 -3.77 19.93 17.57
N ALA A 532 -2.62 20.56 17.32
CA ALA A 532 -1.37 19.87 16.96
C ALA A 532 -0.93 18.78 17.96
N GLY A 533 -1.33 18.86 19.23
CA GLY A 533 -1.12 17.81 20.22
C GLY A 533 -2.11 16.65 20.06
N ARG A 534 -3.37 16.94 19.73
CA ARG A 534 -4.40 15.94 19.36
C ARG A 534 -4.03 15.21 18.07
N ASP A 535 -3.55 15.94 17.06
CA ASP A 535 -3.08 15.41 15.78
C ASP A 535 -1.90 14.45 15.99
N LEU A 536 -0.87 14.90 16.72
CA LEU A 536 0.28 14.07 17.07
C LEU A 536 -0.13 12.81 17.87
N ALA A 537 -1.11 12.93 18.76
CA ALA A 537 -1.63 11.79 19.53
C ALA A 537 -2.43 10.80 18.66
N ALA A 538 -3.21 11.29 17.70
CA ALA A 538 -3.89 10.46 16.70
C ALA A 538 -2.87 9.71 15.83
N VAL A 539 -1.92 10.42 15.23
CA VAL A 539 -0.84 9.82 14.42
C VAL A 539 -0.01 8.82 15.23
N ALA A 540 0.30 9.09 16.50
CA ALA A 540 1.02 8.17 17.37
C ALA A 540 0.22 6.89 17.68
N LEU A 541 -1.08 7.00 17.96
CA LEU A 541 -1.95 5.84 18.18
C LEU A 541 -2.13 5.02 16.89
N GLN A 542 -2.37 5.69 15.76
CA GLN A 542 -2.58 5.06 14.46
C GLN A 542 -1.35 4.24 14.01
N ASN A 543 -0.14 4.80 14.15
CA ASN A 543 1.12 4.10 13.86
C ASN A 543 1.36 2.90 14.81
N PHE A 544 1.02 3.05 16.10
CA PHE A 544 1.07 1.94 17.06
C PHE A 544 0.10 0.81 16.66
N ILE A 545 -1.15 1.15 16.34
CA ILE A 545 -2.19 0.21 15.91
C ILE A 545 -1.78 -0.52 14.62
N CYS A 546 -1.11 0.16 13.69
CA CYS A 546 -0.62 -0.45 12.44
C CYS A 546 0.45 -1.54 12.67
N ASN A 547 1.29 -1.37 13.69
CA ASN A 547 2.34 -2.33 14.00
C ASN A 547 1.89 -3.45 14.96
N ALA A 548 0.70 -3.34 15.54
CA ALA A 548 0.18 -4.29 16.52
C ALA A 548 -0.30 -5.60 15.87
N TRP A 549 0.28 -6.72 16.32
CA TRP A 549 -0.19 -8.07 16.04
C TRP A 549 -0.99 -8.61 17.22
N TRP A 550 -2.12 -9.27 16.95
CA TRP A 550 -2.83 -10.08 17.93
C TRP A 550 -3.28 -11.38 17.27
N CYS A 551 -2.64 -12.48 17.66
CA CYS A 551 -2.80 -13.79 17.04
C CYS A 551 -3.08 -14.88 18.08
N TYR A 552 -3.49 -16.05 17.61
CA TYR A 552 -3.59 -17.27 18.41
C TYR A 552 -3.11 -18.48 17.59
N ASN A 553 -2.60 -19.50 18.25
CA ASN A 553 -2.16 -20.75 17.61
C ASN A 553 -3.21 -21.87 17.69
N SER A 554 -2.85 -23.03 17.14
CA SER A 554 -3.68 -24.25 17.14
C SER A 554 -4.10 -24.74 18.54
N SER A 555 -3.32 -24.43 19.59
CA SER A 555 -3.64 -24.77 20.98
C SER A 555 -4.59 -23.79 21.67
N GLY A 556 -4.97 -22.70 20.99
CA GLY A 556 -5.80 -21.63 21.55
C GLY A 556 -5.02 -20.62 22.41
N GLN A 557 -3.70 -20.76 22.54
CA GLN A 557 -2.84 -19.77 23.18
C GLN A 557 -2.84 -18.49 22.34
N SER A 558 -3.14 -17.36 22.95
CA SER A 558 -3.10 -16.04 22.30
C SER A 558 -1.81 -15.30 22.61
N GLY A 559 -1.24 -14.68 21.59
CA GLY A 559 -0.06 -13.82 21.68
C GLY A 559 -0.36 -12.45 21.09
N SER A 560 0.05 -11.39 21.77
CA SER A 560 0.04 -10.02 21.26
C SER A 560 1.47 -9.51 21.16
N ALA A 561 1.87 -9.02 19.99
CA ALA A 561 3.22 -8.54 19.74
C ALA A 561 3.22 -7.13 19.15
N CYS A 562 4.01 -6.24 19.74
CA CYS A 562 4.47 -5.01 19.14
C CYS A 562 5.99 -5.15 18.96
N GLY A 563 6.42 -5.49 17.76
CA GLY A 563 7.80 -5.84 17.46
C GLY A 563 8.04 -5.97 15.96
N ARG A 564 9.32 -6.02 15.57
CA ARG A 564 9.74 -6.15 14.17
C ARG A 564 9.03 -7.31 13.48
N ALA A 565 8.66 -7.12 12.21
CA ALA A 565 8.37 -8.22 11.31
C ALA A 565 9.52 -9.26 11.34
N PRO A 566 9.24 -10.56 11.13
CA PRO A 566 10.29 -11.56 11.04
C PRO A 566 11.30 -11.14 9.96
N PRO A 567 12.61 -11.33 10.18
CA PRO A 567 13.61 -11.00 9.16
C PRO A 567 13.36 -11.87 7.93
N ALA A 568 12.95 -11.23 6.83
CA ALA A 568 12.92 -11.88 5.53
C ALA A 568 14.35 -12.35 5.19
N CYS A 569 14.45 -13.58 4.69
CA CYS A 569 15.69 -14.37 4.57
C CYS A 569 16.32 -14.80 5.92
N SER A 570 16.45 -16.12 6.08
CA SER A 570 16.99 -16.78 7.26
C SER A 570 18.53 -16.68 7.33
N ILE A 571 19.02 -15.74 8.14
CA ILE A 571 20.40 -15.79 8.66
C ILE A 571 20.37 -16.64 9.95
N PRO A 572 21.19 -17.70 10.09
CA PRO A 572 21.10 -18.61 11.22
C PRO A 572 21.46 -17.91 12.54
N PRO A 573 20.59 -17.95 13.57
CA PRO A 573 20.83 -17.24 14.82
C PRO A 573 21.92 -17.92 15.65
N SER A 574 23.10 -17.30 15.74
CA SER A 574 24.07 -17.64 16.79
C SER A 574 23.50 -17.25 18.16
N THR A 575 23.32 -18.26 19.01
CA THR A 575 22.68 -18.22 20.35
C THR A 575 22.83 -16.93 21.16
N TRP A 576 21.70 -16.30 21.50
CA TRP A 576 21.59 -15.33 22.60
C TRP A 576 20.42 -15.69 23.52
N SER A 577 20.72 -16.31 24.66
CA SER A 577 19.74 -16.64 25.70
C SER A 577 19.67 -15.54 26.77
N ILE A 578 18.52 -14.88 26.92
CA ILE A 578 18.26 -13.98 28.05
C ILE A 578 17.62 -14.79 29.18
N THR A 579 18.43 -15.18 30.16
CA THR A 579 17.94 -15.82 31.39
C THR A 579 17.34 -14.78 32.33
N THR A 580 16.10 -14.98 32.77
CA THR A 580 15.49 -14.12 33.80
C THR A 580 16.09 -14.39 35.19
N PRO A 581 16.39 -13.35 36.00
CA PRO A 581 16.84 -13.55 37.38
C PRO A 581 15.73 -14.17 38.25
N GLY A 582 16.05 -15.23 38.98
CA GLY A 582 15.10 -15.92 39.87
C GLY A 582 14.76 -15.13 41.13
N SER A 583 13.52 -15.24 41.60
CA SER A 583 13.04 -14.60 42.82
C SER A 583 13.51 -15.33 44.08
N THR A 584 14.50 -14.78 44.80
CA THR A 584 14.94 -15.29 46.10
C THR A 584 14.12 -14.67 47.25
N SER A 585 13.39 -15.50 48.00
CA SER A 585 12.69 -15.08 49.23
C SER A 585 13.66 -14.96 50.41
N PRO A 586 13.73 -13.82 51.13
CA PRO A 586 14.57 -13.68 52.31
C PRO A 586 13.87 -14.21 53.57
N SER A 587 14.40 -15.29 54.17
CA SER A 587 14.04 -15.70 55.54
C SER A 587 14.97 -15.03 56.55
N GLY A 588 14.46 -14.01 57.26
CA GLY A 588 15.14 -13.38 58.39
C GLY A 588 14.81 -14.05 59.73
N PRO A 589 15.77 -14.27 60.63
CA PRO A 589 15.51 -14.67 62.02
C PRO A 589 15.07 -13.46 62.87
N THR A 590 14.71 -13.75 64.13
CA THR A 590 14.10 -12.83 65.11
C THR A 590 14.99 -11.70 65.63
N CYS A 591 14.31 -10.65 66.13
CA CYS A 591 14.77 -9.45 66.85
C CYS A 591 15.21 -8.29 65.95
#